data_AF-A0A258GRA5-F1
#
_entry.id   AF-A0A258GRA5-F1
#
_cell.length_a   1.000
_cell.length_b   1.000
_cell.length_c   1.000
_cell.angle_alpha   90.00
_cell.angle_beta   90.00
_cell.angle_gamma   90.00
#
_symmetry.space_group_name_H-M   'P 1'
#
loop_
_entity.id
_entity.type
_entity.pdbx_description
1 polymer ?
#
loop_
_entity_poly.entity_id
_entity_poly.type
_entity_poly.pdbx_seq_one_letter_code
_entity_poly.pdbx_strand_id
1 'polypeptide(L)' 'MLIDGAAGKASNEDGAADATVSVGFDDFLKLAQGQLDPTMAFMQGKLKVAGDMGVAMKLQSLFSKLK' A
#
# COMPACT_ATOMS: atom_id res chain seq x y z
N MET A 1 6.85 1.63 7.52
CA MET A 1 5.66 2.13 8.23
C MET A 1 4.75 0.96 8.50
N LEU A 2 4.46 0.68 9.76
CA LEU A 2 3.47 -0.30 10.18
C LEU A 2 2.12 0.41 10.32
N ILE A 3 1.08 -0.18 9.75
CA ILE A 3 -0.30 0.30 9.89
C ILE A 3 -1.08 -0.75 10.66
N ASP A 4 -1.45 -0.44 11.90
CA ASP A 4 -2.38 -1.24 12.69
C ASP A 4 -3.80 -0.70 12.49
N GLY A 5 -4.53 -1.35 11.59
CA GLY A 5 -5.91 -0.99 11.28
C GLY A 5 -6.88 -1.26 12.44
N ALA A 6 -6.57 -2.18 13.36
CA ALA A 6 -7.44 -2.48 14.50
C ALA A 6 -7.27 -1.43 15.61
N ALA A 7 -6.05 -0.97 15.86
CA ALA A 7 -5.77 0.10 16.81
C ALA A 7 -5.91 1.52 16.22
N GLY A 8 -6.07 1.65 14.90
CA GLY A 8 -6.12 2.94 14.21
C GLY A 8 -4.80 3.72 14.30
N LYS A 9 -3.66 3.02 14.35
CA LYS A 9 -2.33 3.59 14.56
C LYS A 9 -1.43 3.36 13.36
N ALA A 10 -0.58 4.35 13.07
CA ALA A 10 0.53 4.22 12.14
C ALA A 10 1.84 4.55 12.87
N SER A 11 2.86 3.71 12.71
CA SER A 11 4.19 3.91 13.30
C SER A 11 5.30 3.61 12.30
N ASN A 12 6.51 4.07 12.63
CA ASN A 12 7.72 3.75 11.87
C ASN A 12 8.49 2.57 12.47
N GLU A 13 7.89 1.88 13.43
CA GLU A 13 8.47 0.67 14.02
C GLU A 13 8.33 -0.49 13.03
N ASP A 14 9.32 -1.37 13.01
CA ASP A 14 9.21 -2.64 12.32
C ASP A 14 8.48 -3.65 13.20
N GLY A 15 7.61 -4.44 12.58
CA GLY A 15 6.79 -5.42 13.28
C GLY A 15 6.14 -6.39 12.30
N ALA A 16 5.49 -7.42 12.85
CA ALA A 16 4.71 -8.34 12.04
C ALA A 16 3.54 -7.58 11.39
N ALA A 17 3.36 -7.77 10.08
CA ALA A 17 2.27 -7.22 9.31
C ALA A 17 1.59 -8.34 8.50
N ASP A 18 0.27 -8.33 8.46
CA ASP A 18 -0.49 -9.29 7.65
C ASP A 18 -0.21 -9.12 6.15
N ALA A 19 0.08 -7.88 5.73
CA ALA A 19 0.53 -7.57 4.39
C ALA A 19 1.58 -6.46 4.40
N THR A 20 2.58 -6.59 3.54
CA THR A 20 3.62 -5.58 3.30
C THR A 20 3.55 -5.11 1.86
N VAL A 21 3.45 -3.80 1.68
CA VAL A 21 3.47 -3.15 0.36
C VAL A 21 4.81 -2.46 0.17
N SER A 22 5.46 -2.71 -0.96
CA SER A 22 6.74 -2.11 -1.31
C SER A 22 6.65 -1.42 -2.67
N VAL A 23 7.09 -0.18 -2.73
CA VAL A 23 7.06 0.64 -3.94
C VAL A 23 8.19 1.66 -3.88
N GLY A 24 8.74 2.03 -5.04
CA GLY A 24 9.71 3.13 -5.11
C GLY A 24 9.06 4.45 -4.73
N PHE A 25 9.81 5.36 -4.10
CA PHE A 25 9.26 6.64 -3.64
C PHE A 25 8.63 7.49 -4.77
N ASP A 26 9.27 7.54 -5.94
CA ASP A 26 8.75 8.30 -7.09
C ASP A 26 7.44 7.71 -7.64
N ASP A 27 7.36 6.37 -7.70
CA ASP A 27 6.14 5.68 -8.13
C ASP A 27 5.04 5.82 -7.06
N PHE A 28 5.38 5.80 -5.77
CA PHE A 28 4.45 6.09 -4.69
C PHE A 28 3.85 7.49 -4.82
N LEU A 29 4.66 8.50 -5.12
CA LEU A 29 4.18 9.87 -5.32
C LEU A 29 3.18 9.95 -6.49
N LYS A 30 3.47 9.28 -7.60
CA LYS A 30 2.58 9.20 -8.77
C LYS A 30 1.29 8.44 -8.46
N LEU A 31 1.37 7.36 -7.68
CA LEU A 31 0.19 6.61 -7.21
C LEU A 31 -0.69 7.49 -6.31
N ALA A 32 -0.09 8.18 -5.35
CA ALA A 32 -0.80 9.06 -4.42
C ALA A 32 -1.46 10.25 -5.14
N GLN A 33 -0.85 10.76 -6.21
CA GLN A 33 -1.40 11.82 -7.06
C GLN A 33 -2.38 11.29 -8.12
N GLY A 34 -2.59 9.98 -8.21
CA GLY A 34 -3.46 9.35 -9.23
C GLY A 34 -2.93 9.41 -10.67
N GLN A 35 -1.63 9.72 -10.84
CA GLN A 35 -0.95 9.78 -12.14
C GLN A 35 -0.44 8.40 -12.59
N LEU A 36 -0.33 7.45 -11.66
CA LEU A 36 0.00 6.06 -11.94
C LEU A 36 -1.18 5.19 -11.51
N ASP A 37 -1.61 4.29 -12.38
CA ASP A 37 -2.65 3.30 -12.04
C ASP A 37 -2.04 2.20 -11.14
N PRO A 38 -2.64 1.90 -9.96
CA PRO A 38 -2.11 0.92 -9.01
C PRO A 38 -2.11 -0.51 -9.56
N THR A 39 -3.09 -0.86 -10.41
CA THR A 39 -3.16 -2.20 -11.03
C THR A 39 -2.02 -2.38 -12.03
N MET A 40 -1.79 -1.37 -12.86
CA MET A 40 -0.66 -1.34 -13.79
C MET A 40 0.69 -1.32 -13.07
N ALA A 41 0.82 -0.58 -11.97
CA ALA A 41 2.04 -0.55 -11.16
C ALA A 41 2.35 -1.93 -10.55
N PHE A 42 1.32 -2.66 -10.12
CA PHE A 42 1.46 -4.03 -9.61
C PHE A 42 1.88 -5.00 -10.70
N MET A 43 1.20 -4.99 -11.85
CA MET A 43 1.55 -5.85 -12.99
C MET A 43 2.96 -5.61 -13.53
N GLN A 44 3.45 -4.35 -13.48
CA GLN A 44 4.81 -4.00 -13.86
C GLN A 44 5.87 -4.33 -12.78
N GLY A 45 5.45 -4.78 -11.60
CA GLY A 45 6.34 -5.06 -10.46
C GLY A 45 6.89 -3.83 -9.74
N LYS A 46 6.39 -2.64 -10.06
CA LYS A 46 6.73 -1.37 -9.38
C LYS A 46 6.07 -1.28 -8.01
N LEU A 47 4.85 -1.82 -7.92
CA LEU A 47 4.14 -2.05 -6.67
C LEU A 47 4.25 -3.54 -6.35
N LYS A 48 4.83 -3.88 -5.21
CA LYS A 48 4.94 -5.26 -4.73
C LYS A 48 4.11 -5.42 -3.48
N VAL A 49 3.48 -6.58 -3.37
CA VAL A 49 2.68 -6.94 -2.21
C VAL A 49 3.14 -8.32 -1.74
N ALA A 50 3.45 -8.42 -0.46
CA ALA A 50 3.75 -9.66 0.23
C ALA A 50 2.76 -9.88 1.39
N GLY A 51 2.47 -11.13 1.73
CA GLY A 51 1.50 -11.49 2.76
C GLY A 51 0.08 -11.70 2.22
N ASP A 52 -0.92 -11.36 3.02
CA ASP A 52 -2.34 -11.55 2.72
C ASP A 52 -2.83 -10.53 1.68
N MET A 53 -3.12 -11.03 0.48
CA MET A 53 -3.65 -10.20 -0.61
C MET A 53 -5.02 -9.59 -0.30
N GLY A 54 -5.87 -10.25 0.50
CA GLY A 54 -7.15 -9.69 0.93
C GLY A 54 -6.96 -8.44 1.79
N VAL A 55 -5.95 -8.42 2.68
CA VAL A 55 -5.58 -7.23 3.46
C VAL A 55 -5.03 -6.13 2.56
N ALA A 56 -4.16 -6.47 1.60
CA ALA A 56 -3.60 -5.49 0.65
C ALA A 56 -4.68 -4.84 -0.23
N MET A 57 -5.67 -5.62 -0.69
CA MET A 57 -6.78 -5.10 -1.49
C MET A 57 -7.68 -4.14 -0.69
N LYS A 58 -7.85 -4.39 0.63
CA LYS A 58 -8.52 -3.43 1.52
C LYS A 58 -7.76 -2.10 1.60
N LEU A 59 -6.43 -2.15 1.66
CA LEU A 59 -5.59 -0.95 1.64
C LEU A 59 -5.74 -0.16 0.33
N GLN A 60 -5.79 -0.82 -0.83
CA GLN A 60 -6.08 -0.17 -2.12
C GLN A 60 -7.42 0.56 -2.10
N SER A 61 -8.46 -0.04 -1.51
CA SER A 61 -9.78 0.59 -1.40
C SER A 61 -9.78 1.86 -0.54
N LEU A 62 -8.88 1.96 0.45
CA LEU A 62 -8.72 3.16 1.28
C LEU A 62 -8.11 4.31 0.46
N PHE A 63 -7.06 4.06 -0.31
CA PHE A 63 -6.45 5.07 -1.18
C PHE A 63 -7.44 5.63 -2.21
N SER A 64 -8.32 4.80 -2.77
CA SER A 64 -9.37 5.25 -3.69
C SER A 64 -10.42 6.16 -3.03
N LYS A 65 -10.63 6.06 -1.71
CA LYS A 65 -11.58 6.86 -0.93
C LYS A 65 -10.97 8.16 -0.36
N LEU A 66 -9.65 8.31 -0.43
CA LEU A 66 -8.90 9.49 0.04
C LEU A 66 -8.80 10.60 -1.03
N LYS A 67 -9.44 10.43 -2.19
CA LYS A 67 -9.62 11.47 -3.20
C LYS A 67 -10.58 12.57 -2.73
#